data_AF-A0A151Y0E6-F1
#
_entry.id   AF-A0A151Y0E6-F1
#
_cell.length_a   1.000
_cell.length_b   1.000
_cell.length_c   1.000
_cell.angle_alpha   90.00
_cell.angle_beta   90.00
_cell.angle_gamma   90.00
#
_symmetry.space_group_name_H-M   'P 1'
#
loop_
_entity.id
_entity.type
_entity.pdbx_description
1 polymer ?
#
loop_
_entity_poly.entity_id
_entity_poly.type
_entity_poly.pdbx_seq_one_letter_code
_entity_poly.pdbx_strand_id
1 'polypeptide(L)'
;MEFINSPIENHYQWLGLFLTTLGTLISFFVLWQTYALRKSFLSKIKLPEILKIVDQNREEFYAKLALNNLSIRNEINIIVETVRASLKQSAKNLSSDDKKEIKKFLKKYPQDLANLDQMWNYYTALVGLQTFLKQSLMDSRF
;
A
#
# COMPACT_ATOMS: atom_id res chain seq x y z
N MET A 1 46.31 -23.74 -51.08
CA MET A 1 45.21 -22.82 -50.71
C MET A 1 45.15 -22.79 -49.19
N GLU A 2 45.94 -21.93 -48.57
CA GLU A 2 45.84 -21.69 -47.12
C GLU A 2 44.77 -20.62 -46.90
N PHE A 3 43.71 -21.01 -46.19
CA PHE A 3 42.70 -20.08 -45.72
C PHE A 3 43.31 -19.22 -44.62
N ILE A 4 43.61 -17.96 -44.97
CA ILE A 4 43.91 -16.92 -43.99
C ILE A 4 42.59 -16.62 -43.27
N ASN A 5 42.29 -17.38 -42.21
CA ASN A 5 41.18 -17.06 -41.32
C ASN A 5 41.54 -15.78 -40.56
N SER A 6 40.86 -14.72 -40.98
CA SER A 6 40.94 -13.36 -40.49
C SER A 6 40.72 -13.29 -38.97
N PRO A 7 41.72 -12.89 -38.16
CA PRO A 7 41.54 -12.66 -36.71
C PRO A 7 40.59 -11.49 -36.41
N ILE A 8 40.10 -10.80 -37.44
CA ILE A 8 39.26 -9.62 -37.36
C ILE A 8 37.79 -10.00 -37.08
N GLU A 9 37.31 -11.15 -37.57
CA GLU A 9 35.90 -11.57 -37.36
C GLU A 9 35.58 -11.88 -35.90
N ASN A 10 36.51 -12.46 -35.15
CA ASN A 10 36.32 -12.75 -33.73
C ASN A 10 36.18 -11.47 -32.89
N HIS A 11 36.91 -10.40 -33.22
CA HIS A 11 36.84 -9.15 -32.45
C HIS A 11 35.48 -8.46 -32.56
N TYR A 12 34.86 -8.47 -33.75
CA TYR A 12 33.54 -7.90 -33.96
C TYR A 12 32.41 -8.71 -33.32
N GLN A 13 32.55 -10.04 -33.26
CA GLN A 13 31.59 -10.91 -32.55
C GLN A 13 31.57 -10.67 -31.05
N TRP A 14 32.74 -10.49 -30.42
CA TRP A 14 32.84 -10.15 -29.00
C TRP A 14 32.28 -8.75 -28.69
N LEU A 15 32.57 -7.75 -29.54
CA LEU A 15 31.98 -6.42 -29.42
C LEU A 15 30.45 -6.45 -29.55
N GLY A 16 29.92 -7.23 -30.50
CA GLY A 16 28.48 -7.42 -30.69
C GLY A 16 27.81 -8.06 -29.49
N LEU A 17 28.43 -9.09 -28.89
CA LEU A 17 27.97 -9.74 -27.66
C LEU A 17 27.99 -8.80 -26.45
N PHE A 18 29.04 -7.97 -26.31
CA PHE A 18 29.10 -6.96 -25.26
C PHE A 18 28.00 -5.90 -25.42
N LEU A 19 27.79 -5.39 -26.62
CA LEU A 19 26.74 -4.40 -26.93
C LEU A 19 25.33 -4.93 -26.66
N THR A 20 25.02 -6.17 -27.05
CA THR A 20 23.71 -6.79 -26.78
C THR A 20 23.51 -7.09 -25.30
N THR A 21 24.54 -7.55 -24.60
CA THR A 21 24.48 -7.82 -23.15
C THR A 21 24.29 -6.52 -22.36
N LEU A 22 25.03 -5.45 -22.70
CA LEU A 22 24.83 -4.13 -22.10
C LEU A 22 23.45 -3.56 -22.42
N GLY A 23 23.00 -3.65 -23.67
CA GLY A 23 21.67 -3.18 -24.08
C GLY A 23 20.55 -3.89 -23.33
N THR A 24 20.70 -5.20 -23.09
CA THR A 24 19.74 -6.00 -22.31
C THR A 24 19.75 -5.59 -20.83
N LEU A 25 20.93 -5.40 -20.23
CA LEU A 25 21.09 -4.92 -18.85
C LEU A 25 20.47 -3.54 -18.63
N ILE A 26 20.70 -2.61 -19.56
CA ILE A 26 20.12 -1.26 -19.52
C ILE A 26 18.59 -1.35 -19.65
N SER A 27 18.07 -2.17 -20.55
CA SER A 27 16.63 -2.39 -20.72
C SER A 27 16.00 -2.95 -19.44
N PHE A 28 16.66 -3.93 -18.81
CA PHE A 28 16.21 -4.51 -17.55
C PHE A 28 16.22 -3.49 -16.40
N PHE A 29 17.25 -2.64 -16.35
CA PHE A 29 17.38 -1.58 -15.37
C PHE A 29 16.28 -0.51 -15.53
N VAL A 30 15.99 -0.09 -16.76
CA VAL A 30 14.90 0.86 -17.05
C VAL A 30 13.55 0.27 -16.69
N LEU A 31 13.31 -1.01 -17.02
CA LEU A 31 12.10 -1.74 -16.61
C LEU A 31 11.96 -1.76 -15.08
N TRP A 32 13.06 -2.08 -14.37
CA TRP A 32 13.08 -2.08 -12.91
C TRP A 32 12.74 -0.70 -12.32
N GLN A 33 13.36 0.37 -12.83
CA GLN A 33 13.06 1.74 -12.41
C GLN A 33 11.61 2.12 -12.67
N THR A 34 11.08 1.77 -13.84
CA THR A 34 9.69 2.05 -14.21
C THR A 34 8.71 1.34 -13.27
N TYR A 35 9.02 0.10 -12.89
CA TYR A 35 8.25 -0.64 -11.87
C TYR A 35 8.32 0.02 -10.50
N ALA A 36 9.51 0.45 -10.06
CA ALA A 36 9.71 1.13 -8.78
C ALA A 36 8.95 2.47 -8.73
N LEU A 37 9.02 3.26 -9.80
CA LEU A 37 8.29 4.52 -9.96
C LEU A 37 6.78 4.28 -9.92
N ARG A 38 6.27 3.33 -10.71
CA ARG A 38 4.83 3.00 -10.73
C ARG A 38 4.31 2.63 -9.35
N LYS A 39 5.07 1.83 -8.59
CA LYS A 39 4.72 1.44 -7.21
C LYS A 39 4.70 2.65 -6.26
N SER A 40 5.68 3.55 -6.38
CA SER A 40 5.75 4.79 -5.60
C SER A 40 4.56 5.72 -5.89
N PHE A 41 4.26 5.95 -7.18
CA PHE A 41 3.10 6.75 -7.60
C PHE A 41 1.77 6.18 -7.11
N LEU A 42 1.56 4.87 -7.26
CA LEU A 42 0.35 4.20 -6.75
C LEU A 42 0.18 4.40 -5.24
N SER A 43 1.27 4.30 -4.47
CA SER A 43 1.23 4.54 -3.03
C SER A 43 0.86 6.00 -2.70
N LYS A 44 1.49 6.97 -3.38
CA LYS A 44 1.22 8.41 -3.17
C LYS A 44 -0.22 8.80 -3.52
N ILE A 45 -0.85 8.13 -4.47
CA ILE A 45 -2.26 8.36 -4.85
C ILE A 45 -3.22 7.63 -3.90
N LYS A 46 -2.90 6.38 -3.52
CA LYS A 46 -3.78 5.53 -2.70
C LYS A 46 -3.83 5.96 -1.24
N LEU A 47 -2.72 6.43 -0.67
CA LEU A 47 -2.65 6.84 0.73
C LEU A 47 -3.63 7.97 1.11
N PRO A 48 -3.76 9.09 0.37
CA PRO A 48 -4.75 10.12 0.68
C PRO A 48 -6.19 9.66 0.47
N GLU A 49 -6.44 8.76 -0.49
CA GLU A 49 -7.77 8.16 -0.72
C GLU A 49 -8.23 7.36 0.51
N ILE A 50 -7.33 6.54 1.08
CA ILE A 50 -7.59 5.77 2.31
C ILE A 50 -7.85 6.70 3.48
N LEU A 51 -7.04 7.74 3.62
CA LEU A 51 -7.16 8.66 4.73
C LEU A 51 -8.54 9.32 4.75
N LYS A 52 -9.03 9.73 3.58
CA LYS A 52 -10.38 10.27 3.41
C LYS A 52 -11.48 9.27 3.80
N ILE A 53 -11.34 8.01 3.39
CA ILE A 53 -12.30 6.94 3.74
C ILE A 53 -12.29 6.68 5.25
N VAL A 54 -11.10 6.61 5.87
CA VAL A 54 -10.97 6.41 7.32
C VAL A 54 -11.57 7.60 8.08
N ASP A 55 -11.35 8.84 7.61
CA ASP A 55 -11.92 10.04 8.20
C ASP A 55 -13.46 10.06 8.14
N GLN A 56 -14.04 9.79 6.98
CA GLN A 56 -15.49 9.74 6.79
C GLN A 56 -16.14 8.68 7.68
N ASN A 57 -15.58 7.46 7.68
CA ASN A 57 -16.12 6.37 8.50
C ASN A 57 -15.91 6.64 9.99
N ARG A 58 -14.83 7.32 10.40
CA ARG A 58 -14.61 7.71 11.79
C ARG A 58 -15.66 8.71 12.28
N GLU A 59 -15.99 9.71 11.47
CA GLU A 59 -17.02 10.69 11.81
C GLU A 59 -18.40 10.03 11.93
N GLU A 60 -18.73 9.15 11.00
CA GLU A 60 -19.97 8.37 11.05
C GLU A 60 -20.00 7.44 12.28
N PHE A 61 -18.88 6.78 12.56
CA PHE A 61 -18.73 5.91 13.73
C PHE A 61 -18.94 6.69 15.03
N TYR A 62 -18.33 7.88 15.16
CA TYR A 62 -18.51 8.75 16.32
C TYR A 62 -19.95 9.23 16.46
N ALA A 63 -20.58 9.67 15.36
CA ALA A 63 -21.96 10.13 15.38
C ALA A 63 -22.92 9.03 15.87
N LYS A 64 -22.69 7.78 15.47
CA LYS A 64 -23.45 6.64 15.98
C LYS A 64 -23.14 6.37 17.44
N LEU A 65 -21.87 6.30 17.83
CA LEU A 65 -21.46 6.01 19.21
C LEU A 65 -21.94 7.05 20.22
N ALA A 66 -22.01 8.32 19.83
CA ALA A 66 -22.49 9.43 20.67
C ALA A 66 -23.97 9.26 21.07
N LEU A 67 -24.76 8.49 20.31
CA LEU A 67 -26.15 8.16 20.65
C LEU A 67 -26.26 7.18 21.82
N ASN A 68 -25.15 6.54 22.22
CA ASN A 68 -25.00 5.67 23.39
C ASN A 68 -26.11 4.62 23.55
N ASN A 69 -26.61 4.09 22.44
CA ASN A 69 -27.66 3.06 22.41
C ASN A 69 -27.03 1.71 22.03
N LEU A 70 -27.61 0.59 22.45
CA LEU A 70 -27.19 -0.74 21.99
C LEU A 70 -27.82 -1.12 20.63
N SER A 71 -28.92 -0.46 20.24
CA SER A 71 -29.59 -0.70 18.96
C SER A 71 -28.73 -0.35 17.73
N ILE A 72 -27.76 0.56 17.89
CA ILE A 72 -26.81 0.98 16.84
C ILE A 72 -25.69 -0.05 16.60
N ARG A 73 -25.63 -1.16 17.34
CA ARG A 73 -24.60 -2.19 17.20
C ARG A 73 -24.47 -2.71 15.76
N ASN A 74 -25.61 -2.98 15.11
CA ASN A 74 -25.61 -3.48 13.74
C ASN A 74 -25.04 -2.42 12.77
N GLU A 75 -25.41 -1.16 12.96
CA GLU A 75 -24.92 -0.05 12.15
C GLU A 75 -23.40 0.16 12.35
N ILE A 76 -22.94 0.10 13.61
CA ILE A 76 -21.51 0.16 13.95
C ILE A 76 -20.75 -0.99 13.30
N ASN A 77 -21.26 -2.23 13.35
CA ASN A 77 -20.60 -3.38 12.73
C ASN A 77 -20.52 -3.24 11.20
N ILE A 78 -21.52 -2.64 10.55
CA ILE A 78 -21.47 -2.32 9.11
C ILE A 78 -20.34 -1.32 8.82
N ILE A 79 -20.16 -0.31 9.66
CA ILE A 79 -19.06 0.66 9.52
C ILE A 79 -17.71 -0.04 9.74
N VAL A 80 -17.59 -0.90 10.76
CA VAL A 80 -16.37 -1.71 10.99
C VAL A 80 -16.04 -2.55 9.75
N GLU A 81 -17.03 -3.23 9.17
CA GLU A 81 -16.85 -4.04 7.97
C GLU A 81 -16.40 -3.20 6.78
N THR A 82 -17.03 -2.05 6.56
CA THR A 82 -16.67 -1.10 5.50
C THR A 82 -15.23 -0.63 5.66
N VAL A 83 -14.85 -0.18 6.85
CA VAL A 83 -13.47 0.23 7.17
C VAL A 83 -12.49 -0.93 6.92
N ARG A 84 -12.80 -2.15 7.38
CA ARG A 84 -11.93 -3.32 7.15
C ARG A 84 -11.78 -3.63 5.67
N ALA A 85 -12.85 -3.58 4.90
CA ALA A 85 -12.84 -3.84 3.46
C ALA A 85 -11.98 -2.80 2.73
N SER A 86 -12.18 -1.52 3.02
CA SER A 86 -11.40 -0.42 2.43
C SER A 86 -9.92 -0.50 2.79
N LEU A 87 -9.60 -0.81 4.05
CA LEU A 87 -8.22 -1.01 4.51
C LEU A 87 -7.56 -2.21 3.82
N LYS A 88 -8.25 -3.36 3.71
CA LYS A 88 -7.74 -4.55 3.02
C LYS A 88 -7.50 -4.30 1.53
N GLN A 89 -8.44 -3.65 0.86
CA GLN A 89 -8.33 -3.33 -0.57
C GLN A 89 -7.13 -2.43 -0.82
N SER A 90 -6.97 -1.41 0.01
CA SER A 90 -6.00 -0.35 -0.24
C SER A 90 -4.60 -0.69 0.26
N ALA A 91 -4.47 -1.55 1.26
CA ALA A 91 -3.18 -2.08 1.75
C ALA A 91 -2.38 -2.87 0.70
N LYS A 92 -2.97 -3.23 -0.45
CA LYS A 92 -2.26 -3.86 -1.56
C LYS A 92 -1.25 -2.92 -2.23
N ASN A 93 -1.53 -1.62 -2.22
CA ASN A 93 -0.80 -0.61 -2.98
C ASN A 93 -0.02 0.38 -2.11
N LEU A 94 0.00 0.16 -0.79
CA LEU A 94 0.72 1.01 0.16
C LEU A 94 2.17 0.56 0.38
N SER A 95 2.94 1.41 1.07
CA SER A 95 4.26 1.08 1.58
C SER A 95 4.23 -0.16 2.49
N SER A 96 5.40 -0.79 2.65
CA SER A 96 5.52 -1.98 3.50
C SER A 96 5.13 -1.69 4.96
N ASP A 97 5.48 -0.50 5.46
CA ASP A 97 5.26 -0.11 6.85
C ASP A 97 3.78 0.19 7.11
N ASP A 98 3.11 0.94 6.22
CA ASP A 98 1.67 1.18 6.32
C ASP A 98 0.87 -0.12 6.23
N LYS A 99 1.27 -1.01 5.33
CA LYS A 99 0.64 -2.33 5.19
C LYS A 99 0.81 -3.17 6.45
N LYS A 100 1.94 -3.07 7.13
CA LYS A 100 2.21 -3.77 8.39
C LYS A 100 1.32 -3.24 9.50
N GLU A 101 1.19 -1.92 9.63
CA GLU A 101 0.34 -1.31 10.66
C GLU A 101 -1.15 -1.59 10.41
N ILE A 102 -1.61 -1.51 9.16
CA ILE A 102 -2.98 -1.89 8.80
C ILE A 102 -3.25 -3.37 9.12
N LYS A 103 -2.33 -4.28 8.77
CA LYS A 103 -2.50 -5.71 9.09
C LYS A 103 -2.56 -5.95 10.60
N LYS A 104 -1.75 -5.25 11.37
CA LYS A 104 -1.73 -5.32 12.84
C LYS A 104 -3.06 -4.83 13.42
N PHE A 105 -3.60 -3.73 12.91
CA PHE A 105 -4.93 -3.23 13.26
C PHE A 105 -6.03 -4.27 12.96
N LEU A 106 -6.06 -4.80 11.73
CA LEU A 106 -7.06 -5.79 11.29
C LEU A 106 -7.00 -7.12 12.07
N LYS A 107 -5.82 -7.49 12.58
CA LYS A 107 -5.61 -8.68 13.41
C LYS A 107 -6.03 -8.45 14.86
N LYS A 108 -5.78 -7.24 15.39
CA LYS A 108 -6.04 -6.91 16.80
C LYS A 108 -7.53 -6.72 17.08
N TYR A 109 -8.27 -6.16 16.13
CA TYR A 109 -9.69 -5.87 16.32
C TYR A 109 -10.56 -6.81 15.48
N PRO A 110 -11.49 -7.57 16.09
CA PRO A 110 -12.41 -8.44 15.36
C PRO A 110 -13.43 -7.63 14.55
N GLN A 111 -14.15 -8.32 13.66
CA GLN A 111 -15.16 -7.72 12.78
C GLN A 111 -16.46 -7.37 13.53
N ASP A 112 -16.77 -8.12 14.58
CA ASP A 112 -17.93 -7.86 15.43
C ASP A 112 -17.51 -7.27 16.77
N LEU A 113 -18.10 -6.12 17.10
CA LEU A 113 -17.96 -5.48 18.40
C LEU A 113 -19.20 -5.82 19.24
N ALA A 114 -19.01 -6.47 20.38
CA ALA A 114 -20.08 -6.97 21.22
C ALA A 114 -20.58 -5.91 22.21
N ASN A 115 -19.65 -5.12 22.76
CA ASN A 115 -19.92 -4.21 23.88
C ASN A 115 -19.53 -2.76 23.54
N LEU A 116 -20.14 -1.79 24.20
CA LEU A 116 -19.88 -0.36 24.01
C LEU A 116 -18.41 0.00 24.28
N ASP A 117 -17.77 -0.62 25.28
CA ASP A 117 -16.33 -0.46 25.54
C ASP A 117 -15.46 -0.94 24.36
N GLN A 118 -15.86 -2.03 23.70
CA GLN A 118 -15.15 -2.52 22.50
C GLN A 118 -15.32 -1.54 21.34
N MET A 119 -16.48 -0.89 21.23
CA MET A 119 -16.75 0.14 20.23
C MET A 119 -15.88 1.39 20.47
N TRP A 120 -15.80 1.88 21.71
CA TRP A 120 -14.88 2.98 22.05
C TRP A 120 -13.41 2.61 21.83
N ASN A 121 -13.00 1.41 22.24
CA ASN A 121 -11.63 0.93 22.02
C ASN A 121 -11.29 0.83 20.52
N TYR A 122 -12.24 0.39 19.69
CA TYR A 122 -12.09 0.36 18.24
C TYR A 122 -11.96 1.78 17.68
N TYR A 123 -12.80 2.71 18.12
CA TYR A 123 -12.75 4.11 17.73
C TYR A 123 -11.39 4.74 18.04
N THR A 124 -10.90 4.61 19.28
CA THR A 124 -9.58 5.13 19.68
C THR A 124 -8.46 4.52 18.83
N ALA A 125 -8.54 3.22 18.53
CA ALA A 125 -7.57 2.58 17.65
C ALA A 125 -7.65 3.06 16.20
N LEU A 126 -8.85 3.36 15.70
CA LEU A 126 -9.07 3.92 14.37
C LEU A 126 -8.48 5.32 14.25
N VAL A 127 -8.65 6.15 15.29
CA VAL A 127 -7.98 7.48 15.41
C VAL A 127 -6.45 7.33 15.40
N GLY A 128 -5.92 6.33 16.11
CA GLY A 128 -4.49 6.03 16.12
C GLY A 128 -3.97 5.64 14.73
N LEU A 129 -4.68 4.74 14.05
CA LEU A 129 -4.34 4.32 12.68
C LEU A 129 -4.39 5.50 11.71
N GLN A 130 -5.42 6.34 11.81
CA GLN A 130 -5.54 7.54 10.99
C GLN A 130 -4.36 8.49 11.21
N THR A 131 -3.98 8.73 12.47
CA THR A 131 -2.84 9.59 12.81
C THR A 131 -1.54 9.06 12.21
N PHE A 132 -1.32 7.74 12.30
CA PHE A 132 -0.19 7.08 11.69
C PHE A 132 -0.17 7.25 10.17
N LEU A 133 -1.30 6.98 9.50
CA LEU A 133 -1.40 7.13 8.04
C LEU A 133 -1.24 8.58 7.60
N LYS A 134 -1.68 9.55 8.41
CA LYS A 134 -1.49 10.98 8.17
C LYS A 134 -0.02 11.36 8.24
N GLN A 135 0.70 10.85 9.24
CA GLN A 135 2.14 11.04 9.36
C GLN A 135 2.89 10.44 8.16
N SER A 136 2.58 9.18 7.82
CA SER A 136 3.14 8.51 6.64
C SER A 136 2.87 9.29 5.35
N LEU A 137 1.69 9.92 5.22
CA LEU A 137 1.38 10.80 4.09
C LEU A 137 2.28 12.03 4.07
N MET A 138 2.49 12.68 5.22
CA MET A 138 3.38 13.84 5.32
C MET A 138 4.82 13.45 4.97
N ASP A 139 5.32 12.33 5.51
CA ASP A 139 6.66 11.82 5.25
C ASP A 139 6.84 11.41 3.78
N SER A 140 5.79 10.93 3.10
CA SER A 140 5.83 10.54 1.68
C SER A 140 5.78 11.73 0.69
N ARG A 141 5.42 12.93 1.17
CA ARG A 141 5.35 14.16 0.38
C ARG A 141 6.70 14.88 0.29
N PHE A 142 7.56 14.68 1.28
CA PHE A 142 8.97 15.10 1.27
C PHE A 142 9.86 14.01 0.67
#